data_AF-A0A7Y5HEA4-F1
#
_entry.id   AF-A0A7Y5HEA4-F1
#
_cell.length_a   1.000
_cell.length_b   1.000
_cell.length_c   1.000
_cell.angle_alpha   90.00
_cell.angle_beta   90.00
_cell.angle_gamma   90.00
#
_symmetry.space_group_name_H-M   'P 1'
#
loop_
_entity.id
_entity.type
_entity.pdbx_description
1 polymer ?
#
loop_
_entity_poly.entity_id
_entity_poly.type
_entity_poly.pdbx_seq_one_letter_code
_entity_poly.pdbx_strand_id
1 'polypeptide(L)'
;AAPRRLATSHEDLREVDVVVGLAPDALRRVEHLPYGTVFLDWHREVLAAEAAGGDRNEEICRRLAYRIRGLMETLCGEHAG
;
A
#
# COMPACT_ATOMS: atom_id res chain seq x y z
N ALA A 1 -5.36 -15.89 -8.16
CA ALA A 1 -5.41 -16.04 -6.69
C ALA A 1 -6.60 -15.23 -6.17
N ALA A 2 -7.42 -15.77 -5.26
CA ALA A 2 -8.48 -15.00 -4.62
C ALA A 2 -7.87 -14.02 -3.61
N PRO A 3 -8.42 -12.80 -3.45
CA PRO A 3 -7.95 -11.86 -2.44
C PRO A 3 -8.12 -12.48 -1.04
N ARG A 4 -7.00 -12.78 -0.37
CA ARG A 4 -7.00 -13.23 1.03
C ARG A 4 -6.98 -12.00 1.93
N ARG A 5 -7.84 -11.98 2.95
CA ARG A 5 -7.76 -10.97 4.00
C ARG A 5 -6.46 -11.20 4.78
N LEU A 6 -5.52 -10.26 4.68
CA LEU A 6 -4.31 -10.28 5.50
C LEU A 6 -4.69 -9.97 6.94
N ALA A 7 -4.42 -10.91 7.85
CA ALA A 7 -4.36 -10.57 9.26
C ALA A 7 -3.08 -9.75 9.49
N THR A 8 -3.14 -8.74 10.34
CA THR A 8 -1.98 -7.89 10.69
C THR A 8 -1.05 -8.57 11.70
N SER A 9 -1.12 -9.90 11.81
CA SER A 9 -0.26 -10.69 12.68
C SER A 9 1.17 -10.69 12.12
N HIS A 10 2.17 -10.78 13.00
CA HIS A 10 3.56 -10.85 12.57
C HIS A 10 3.84 -12.10 11.70
N GLU A 11 3.14 -13.21 11.94
CA GLU A 11 3.31 -14.45 11.17
C GLU A 11 2.82 -14.32 9.73
N ASP A 12 1.66 -13.69 9.51
CA ASP A 12 1.09 -13.47 8.18
C ASP A 12 1.88 -12.45 7.35
N LEU A 13 2.53 -11.48 8.02
CA LEU A 13 3.29 -10.43 7.36
C LEU A 13 4.71 -10.85 6.99
N ARG A 14 5.23 -11.96 7.55
CA ARG A 14 6.59 -12.45 7.26
C ARG A 14 6.82 -12.82 5.80
N GLU A 15 5.75 -13.21 5.10
CA GLU A 15 5.79 -13.56 3.68
C GLU A 15 5.60 -12.34 2.76
N VAL A 16 5.49 -11.13 3.33
CA VAL A 16 5.17 -9.90 2.61
C VAL A 16 6.36 -8.95 2.65
N ASP A 17 6.92 -8.66 1.49
CA ASP A 17 8.05 -7.71 1.36
C ASP A 17 7.61 -6.26 1.48
N VAL A 18 6.37 -5.93 1.06
CA VAL A 18 5.84 -4.56 1.02
C VAL A 18 4.42 -4.50 1.58
N VAL A 19 4.22 -3.66 2.60
CA VAL A 19 2.92 -3.34 3.18
C VAL A 19 2.55 -1.90 2.84
N VAL A 20 1.35 -1.69 2.30
CA VAL A 20 0.85 -0.34 1.96
C VAL A 20 -0.22 0.09 2.95
N GLY A 21 0.03 1.19 3.65
CA GLY A 21 -0.92 1.83 4.55
C GLY A 21 -1.76 2.89 3.83
N LEU A 22 -3.09 2.77 3.91
CA LEU A 22 -4.03 3.73 3.31
C LEU A 22 -4.73 4.62 4.35
N ALA A 23 -4.47 4.41 5.64
CA ALA A 23 -5.10 5.14 6.73
C ALA A 23 -4.03 5.86 7.59
N PRO A 24 -4.34 7.00 8.22
CA PRO A 24 -3.38 7.78 9.01
C PRO A 24 -2.67 6.99 10.12
N ASP A 25 -3.38 6.05 10.75
CA ASP A 25 -2.85 5.20 11.82
C ASP A 25 -2.54 3.76 11.35
N ALA A 26 -2.40 3.54 10.04
CA ALA A 26 -2.18 2.19 9.50
C ALA A 26 -0.92 1.53 10.08
N LEU A 27 0.17 2.29 10.23
CA LEU A 27 1.41 1.78 10.80
C LEU A 27 1.23 1.35 12.27
N ARG A 28 0.46 2.10 13.07
CA ARG A 28 0.20 1.77 14.48
C ARG A 28 -0.61 0.50 14.66
N ARG A 29 -1.39 0.11 13.65
CA ARG A 29 -2.18 -1.13 13.64
C ARG A 29 -1.34 -2.35 13.23
N VAL A 30 -0.15 -2.11 12.67
CA VAL A 30 0.85 -3.14 12.39
C VAL A 30 1.91 -3.05 13.47
N GLU A 31 1.59 -3.61 14.63
CA GLU A 31 2.33 -3.41 15.88
C GLU A 31 3.81 -3.81 15.77
N HIS A 32 4.12 -4.78 14.90
CA HIS A 32 5.48 -5.23 14.61
C HIS A 32 5.61 -5.63 13.14
N LEU A 33 6.22 -4.77 12.32
CA LEU A 33 6.62 -5.15 10.96
C LEU A 33 7.77 -6.16 11.05
N PRO A 34 7.69 -7.29 10.34
CA PRO A 34 8.80 -8.23 10.24
C PRO A 34 10.06 -7.58 9.67
N TYR A 35 11.22 -8.09 10.06
CA TYR A 35 12.50 -7.65 9.52
C TYR A 35 12.56 -7.87 8.01
N GLY A 36 12.93 -6.84 7.25
CA GLY A 36 12.99 -6.87 5.79
C GLY A 36 11.70 -6.43 5.10
N THR A 37 10.59 -6.28 5.82
CA THR A 37 9.34 -5.74 5.26
C THR A 37 9.38 -4.21 5.22
N VAL A 38 9.10 -3.64 4.05
CA VAL A 38 8.97 -2.19 3.85
C VAL A 38 7.52 -1.76 4.05
N PHE A 39 7.32 -0.66 4.78
CA PHE A 39 6.01 -0.03 4.91
C PHE A 39 5.94 1.26 4.10
N LEU A 40 4.97 1.34 3.19
CA LEU A 40 4.69 2.51 2.37
C LEU A 40 3.43 3.20 2.87
N ASP A 41 3.57 4.45 3.28
CA ASP A 41 2.44 5.24 3.76
C ASP A 41 1.82 6.08 2.63
N TRP A 42 0.62 5.70 2.19
CA TRP A 42 -0.13 6.35 1.11
C TRP A 42 -1.45 6.96 1.59
N HIS A 43 -1.65 7.16 2.91
CA HIS A 43 -2.90 7.78 3.41
C HIS A 43 -3.17 9.16 2.81
N ARG A 44 -2.12 9.90 2.43
CA ARG A 44 -2.25 11.21 1.77
C ARG A 44 -2.92 11.14 0.40
N GLU A 45 -2.76 10.03 -0.33
CA GLU A 45 -3.45 9.84 -1.62
C GLU A 45 -4.95 9.67 -1.43
N VAL A 46 -5.34 8.98 -0.35
CA VAL A 46 -6.75 8.82 0.03
C VAL A 46 -7.34 10.17 0.44
N LEU A 47 -6.64 10.95 1.26
CA LEU A 47 -7.09 12.30 1.64
C LEU A 47 -7.19 13.24 0.43
N ALA A 48 -6.23 13.17 -0.49
CA ALA A 48 -6.26 13.97 -1.71
C ALA A 48 -7.41 13.57 -2.64
N ALA A 49 -7.75 12.28 -2.69
CA ALA A 49 -8.91 11.80 -3.44
C ALA A 49 -10.23 12.30 -2.84
N GLU A 50 -10.34 12.28 -1.51
CA GLU A 50 -11.53 12.78 -0.79
C GLU A 50 -11.75 14.27 -1.00
N ALA A 51 -10.68 15.06 -1.11
CA ALA A 51 -10.75 16.49 -1.35
C ALA A 51 -11.13 16.88 -2.81
N ALA A 52 -11.06 15.95 -3.76
CA ALA A 52 -11.24 16.25 -5.19
C ALA A 52 -12.71 16.51 -5.60
N GLY A 53 -13.68 16.26 -4.72
CA GLY A 53 -15.09 16.60 -4.92
C GLY A 53 -15.85 15.76 -5.97
N GLY A 54 -15.25 14.69 -6.49
CA GLY A 54 -15.85 13.73 -7.42
C GLY A 54 -16.23 12.40 -6.75
N ASP A 55 -16.38 11.33 -7.55
CA ASP A 55 -16.57 9.99 -6.99
C ASP A 55 -15.32 9.56 -6.21
N ARG A 56 -15.47 9.48 -4.89
CA ARG A 56 -14.37 9.19 -3.97
C ARG A 56 -13.69 7.86 -4.29
N ASN A 57 -14.45 6.81 -4.57
CA ASN A 57 -13.88 5.48 -4.77
C ASN A 57 -13.11 5.42 -6.10
N GLU A 58 -13.66 6.02 -7.14
CA GLU A 58 -13.00 6.12 -8.44
C GLU A 58 -11.68 6.89 -8.35
N GLU A 59 -11.68 8.04 -7.66
CA GLU A 59 -10.48 8.87 -7.50
C GLU A 59 -9.41 8.19 -6.64
N ILE A 60 -9.81 7.48 -5.57
CA ILE A 60 -8.89 6.65 -4.78
C ILE A 60 -8.27 5.59 -5.69
N CYS A 61 -9.08 4.83 -6.42
CA CYS A 61 -8.59 3.79 -7.33
C CYS A 61 -7.63 4.34 -8.38
N ARG A 62 -7.95 5.50 -8.96
CA ARG A 62 -7.11 6.17 -9.97
C ARG A 62 -5.74 6.55 -9.42
N ARG A 63 -5.69 7.16 -8.23
CA ARG A 63 -4.44 7.55 -7.57
C ARG A 63 -3.62 6.36 -7.14
N LEU A 64 -4.27 5.35 -6.56
CA LEU A 64 -3.60 4.11 -6.17
C LEU A 64 -3.02 3.39 -7.39
N ALA A 65 -3.74 3.32 -8.51
CA ALA A 65 -3.24 2.73 -9.74
C ALA A 65 -1.97 3.44 -10.24
N TYR A 66 -1.94 4.78 -10.19
CA TYR A 66 -0.75 5.55 -10.54
C TYR A 66 0.45 5.25 -9.62
N ARG A 67 0.23 5.18 -8.31
CA ARG A 67 1.28 4.84 -7.33
C ARG A 67 1.79 3.42 -7.47
N ILE A 68 0.88 2.45 -7.65
CA ILE A 68 1.22 1.04 -7.88
C ILE A 68 2.05 0.91 -9.15
N ARG A 69 1.69 1.61 -10.23
CA ARG A 69 2.48 1.59 -11.46
C ARG A 69 3.91 2.09 -11.21
N GLY A 70 4.10 3.24 -10.56
CA GLY A 70 5.44 3.75 -10.25
C GLY A 70 6.24 2.84 -9.31
N LEU A 71 5.57 2.17 -8.37
CA LEU A 71 6.20 1.14 -7.52
C LEU A 71 6.66 -0.06 -8.36
N MET A 72 5.80 -0.58 -9.24
CA MET A 72 6.14 -1.68 -10.14
C MET A 72 7.27 -1.31 -11.09
N GLU A 73 7.27 -0.11 -11.66
CA GLU A 73 8.37 0.40 -12.49
C GLU A 73 9.69 0.43 -11.71
N THR A 74 9.66 0.81 -10.43
CA THR A 74 10.85 0.81 -9.57
C THR A 74 11.34 -0.61 -9.28
N LEU A 75 10.44 -1.50 -8.85
CA LEU A 75 10.77 -2.89 -8.49
C LEU A 75 11.21 -3.73 -9.70
N CYS A 76 10.58 -3.52 -10.86
CA CYS A 76 10.94 -4.21 -12.11
C CYS A 76 12.15 -3.56 -12.80
N GLY A 77 12.40 -2.27 -12.56
CA GLY A 77 13.53 -1.53 -13.13
C GLY A 77 14.89 -2.04 -12.67
N GLU A 78 14.97 -2.61 -11.47
CA GLU A 78 16.19 -3.27 -10.95
C GLU A 78 16.45 -4.66 -11.59
N HIS A 79 15.54 -5.19 -12.43
CA HIS A 79 15.75 -6.42 -13.22
C HIS A 79 16.06 -6.13 -14.70
N ALA A 80 16.21 -4.86 -15.08
CA ALA A 80 16.60 -4.43 -16.43
C ALA A 80 17.99 -3.80 -16.41
N GLY A 81 19.00 -4.54 -15.93
CA GLY A 81 20.40 -4.10 -15.91
C GLY A 81 21.33 -5.14 -15.31
#